data_AF-A0A3B8JWV4-F1
#
_entry.id   AF-A0A3B8JWV4-F1
#
_cell.length_a   1.000
_cell.length_b   1.000
_cell.length_c   1.000
_cell.angle_alpha   90.00
_cell.angle_beta   90.00
_cell.angle_gamma   90.00
#
_symmetry.space_group_name_H-M   'P 1'
#
loop_
_entity.id
_entity.type
_entity.pdbx_description
1 polymer ?
#
loop_
_entity_poly.entity_id
_entity_poly.type
_entity_poly.pdbx_seq_one_letter_code
_entity_poly.pdbx_strand_id
1 'polypeptide(L)' 'SKDNIIKITDLPSQYLHFSEPKEPFTVHEIAPLKEMTRKFEMAVIKKAMEQSKNQKQAAEMLGISFSSLSRKLKE' A
#
# COMPACT_ATOMS: atom_id res chain seq x y z
N SER A 1 -29.65 -33.40 -2.46
CA SER A 1 -29.49 -32.13 -1.74
C SER A 1 -28.32 -31.35 -2.30
N LYS A 2 -28.58 -30.36 -3.16
CA LYS A 2 -27.59 -29.38 -3.64
C LYS A 2 -27.89 -27.97 -3.11
N ASP A 3 -28.79 -27.88 -2.13
CA ASP A 3 -29.53 -26.66 -1.78
C ASP A 3 -28.88 -25.86 -0.65
N ASN A 4 -27.61 -26.13 -0.33
CA ASN A 4 -26.83 -25.46 0.71
C ASN A 4 -25.58 -24.75 0.14
N ILE A 5 -25.67 -24.18 -1.07
CA ILE A 5 -24.55 -23.43 -1.69
C ILE A 5 -24.95 -21.96 -1.77
N ILE A 6 -24.32 -21.15 -0.92
CA ILE A 6 -24.44 -19.69 -0.94
C ILE A 6 -23.54 -19.15 -2.06
N LYS A 7 -24.12 -18.38 -2.99
CA LYS A 7 -23.41 -17.73 -4.09
C LYS A 7 -23.00 -16.31 -3.70
N ILE A 8 -22.04 -15.76 -4.41
CA ILE A 8 -21.59 -14.37 -4.22
C ILE A 8 -22.75 -13.38 -4.42
N THR A 9 -23.71 -13.70 -5.29
CA THR A 9 -24.95 -12.91 -5.49
C THR A 9 -25.84 -12.84 -4.25
N ASP A 10 -25.67 -13.77 -3.31
CA ASP A 10 -26.48 -13.86 -2.10
C ASP A 10 -25.84 -13.08 -0.94
N LEU A 11 -24.64 -12.53 -1.15
CA LEU A 11 -23.94 -11.71 -0.16
C LEU A 11 -24.39 -10.23 -0.26
N PRO A 12 -24.54 -9.54 0.89
CA PRO A 12 -24.78 -8.10 0.91
C PRO A 12 -23.71 -7.30 0.13
N SER A 13 -24.12 -6.19 -0.49
CA SER A 13 -23.27 -5.37 -1.37
C SER A 13 -21.94 -4.93 -0.74
N GLN A 14 -21.93 -4.69 0.58
CA GLN A 14 -20.73 -4.34 1.33
C GLN A 14 -19.60 -5.39 1.25
N TYR A 15 -19.93 -6.65 0.94
CA TYR A 15 -18.96 -7.74 0.77
C TYR A 15 -18.54 -7.96 -0.69
N LEU A 16 -19.22 -7.35 -1.66
CA LEU A 16 -18.89 -7.46 -3.09
C LEU A 16 -17.64 -6.64 -3.48
N HIS A 17 -17.22 -5.70 -2.63
CA HIS A 17 -16.08 -4.82 -2.89
C HIS A 17 -14.73 -5.38 -2.41
N PHE A 18 -14.70 -6.59 -1.82
CA PHE A 18 -13.46 -7.21 -1.36
C PHE A 18 -12.61 -7.84 -2.48
N SER A 19 -13.08 -7.79 -3.73
CA SER A 19 -12.49 -8.54 -4.84
C SER A 19 -11.89 -7.65 -5.93
N GLU A 20 -11.38 -6.47 -5.61
CA GLU A 20 -10.34 -5.92 -6.47
C GLU A 20 -9.05 -6.65 -6.10
N PRO A 21 -8.55 -7.60 -6.93
CA PRO A 21 -7.19 -8.03 -6.77
C PRO A 21 -6.34 -6.77 -6.92
N LYS A 22 -5.70 -6.34 -5.82
CA LYS A 22 -4.56 -5.43 -5.93
C LYS A 22 -3.66 -6.06 -6.98
N GLU A 23 -3.50 -5.41 -8.12
CA GLU A 23 -2.69 -5.94 -9.21
C GLU A 23 -1.38 -6.45 -8.64
N PRO A 24 -0.95 -7.67 -9.00
CA PRO A 24 0.31 -8.20 -8.50
C PRO A 24 1.40 -7.19 -8.86
N PHE A 25 2.24 -6.83 -7.88
CA PHE A 25 3.34 -5.91 -8.12
C PHE A 25 4.27 -6.50 -9.19
N THR A 26 4.16 -6.00 -10.42
CA THR A 26 4.98 -6.40 -11.55
C THR A 26 6.23 -5.55 -11.62
N VAL A 27 7.38 -6.21 -11.52
CA VAL A 27 8.69 -5.59 -11.74
C VAL A 27 8.99 -5.64 -13.23
N HIS A 28 9.01 -4.48 -13.89
CA HIS A 28 9.29 -4.38 -15.33
C HIS A 28 10.80 -4.42 -15.64
N GLU A 29 11.65 -4.02 -14.70
CA GLU A 29 13.11 -3.97 -14.86
C GLU A 29 13.82 -4.54 -13.63
N ILE A 30 14.80 -5.41 -13.84
CA ILE A 30 15.62 -5.97 -12.76
C ILE A 30 16.79 -5.01 -12.48
N ALA A 31 16.75 -4.37 -11.32
CA ALA A 31 17.83 -3.55 -10.79
C ALA A 31 18.26 -4.08 -9.40
N PRO A 32 19.40 -3.62 -8.85
CA PRO A 32 19.80 -3.98 -7.49
C PRO A 32 18.68 -3.67 -6.49
N LEU A 33 18.39 -4.62 -5.60
CA LEU A 33 17.29 -4.50 -4.62
C LEU A 33 17.37 -3.20 -3.84
N LYS A 34 18.58 -2.75 -3.48
CA LYS A 34 18.82 -1.50 -2.77
C LYS A 34 18.29 -0.27 -3.51
N GLU A 35 18.42 -0.24 -4.83
CA GLU A 35 17.93 0.89 -5.64
C GLU A 35 16.41 0.84 -5.81
N MET A 36 15.86 -0.36 -6.02
CA MET A 36 14.41 -0.53 -6.16
C MET A 36 13.67 -0.22 -4.86
N THR A 37 14.17 -0.70 -3.72
CA THR A 37 13.58 -0.37 -2.42
C THR A 37 13.67 1.11 -2.13
N ARG A 38 14.80 1.76 -2.44
CA ARG A 38 14.94 3.22 -2.28
C ARG A 38 13.92 3.98 -3.13
N LYS A 39 13.78 3.65 -4.42
CA LYS A 39 12.80 4.29 -5.32
C LYS A 39 11.36 4.10 -4.82
N PHE A 40 11.02 2.88 -4.42
CA PHE A 40 9.71 2.56 -3.85
C PHE A 40 9.44 3.36 -2.58
N GLU A 41 10.37 3.33 -1.63
CA GLU A 41 10.23 4.05 -0.36
C GLU A 41 10.07 5.55 -0.59
N MET A 42 10.85 6.16 -1.48
CA MET A 42 10.73 7.58 -1.80
C MET A 42 9.38 7.91 -2.45
N ALA A 43 8.91 7.08 -3.39
CA ALA A 43 7.61 7.29 -4.03
C ALA A 43 6.46 7.23 -3.02
N VAL A 44 6.51 6.26 -2.11
CA VAL A 44 5.53 6.08 -1.05
C VAL A 44 5.58 7.22 -0.02
N ILE A 45 6.78 7.64 0.40
CA ILE A 45 6.97 8.79 1.30
C ILE A 45 6.45 10.06 0.66
N LYS A 46 6.75 10.32 -0.62
CA LYS A 46 6.28 11.50 -1.34
C LYS A 46 4.75 11.52 -1.41
N LYS A 47 4.12 10.40 -1.75
CA LYS A 47 2.65 10.29 -1.80
C LYS A 47 2.02 10.50 -0.42
N ALA A 48 2.62 9.95 0.64
CA ALA A 48 2.17 10.21 2.00
C ALA A 48 2.31 11.69 2.38
N MET A 49 3.42 12.33 2.02
CA MET A 49 3.65 13.76 2.25
C MET A 49 2.65 14.65 1.50
N GLU A 50 2.25 14.30 0.27
CA GLU A 50 1.23 15.02 -0.49
C GLU A 50 -0.17 14.92 0.14
N GLN A 51 -0.49 13.78 0.75
CA GLN A 51 -1.78 13.54 1.44
C GLN A 51 -1.79 14.05 2.89
N SER A 52 -0.61 14.34 3.45
CA SER A 52 -0.42 14.77 4.83
C SER A 52 -0.20 16.27 4.90
N LYS A 53 -0.62 16.89 6.01
CA LYS A 53 -0.28 18.31 6.27
C LYS A 53 1.13 18.46 6.83
N ASN A 54 1.59 17.47 7.61
CA ASN A 54 2.87 17.50 8.33
C ASN A 54 3.62 16.16 8.22
N GLN A 55 4.95 16.20 8.33
CA GLN A 55 5.82 15.01 8.31
C GLN A 55 5.46 13.96 9.37
N LYS A 56 4.99 14.40 10.55
CA LYS A 56 4.54 13.50 11.60
C LYS A 56 3.30 12.69 11.18
N GLN A 57 2.35 13.34 10.51
CA GLN A 57 1.15 12.70 9.97
C GLN A 57 1.51 11.73 8.84
N ALA A 58 2.47 12.09 7.98
CA ALA A 58 2.97 11.18 6.95
C ALA A 58 3.63 9.93 7.56
N ALA A 59 4.41 10.09 8.64
CA ALA A 59 5.00 8.95 9.35
C ALA A 59 3.94 8.03 9.98
N GLU A 60 2.91 8.61 10.62
CA GLU A 60 1.77 7.87 11.15
C GLU A 60 0.99 7.13 10.05
N MET A 61 0.76 7.78 8.90
CA MET A 61 0.07 7.19 7.75
C MET A 61 0.85 6.02 7.11
N LEU A 62 2.18 6.09 7.17
CA LEU A 62 3.08 5.02 6.72
C LEU A 62 3.33 3.95 7.78
N GLY A 63 2.86 4.14 9.01
CA GLY A 63 3.08 3.21 10.13
C GLY A 63 4.55 3.13 10.58
N ILE A 64 5.34 4.16 10.31
CA ILE A 64 6.77 4.21 10.69
C ILE A 64 7.02 5.32 11.71
N SER A 65 8.12 5.20 12.45
CA SER A 65 8.53 6.26 13.36
C SER A 65 9.00 7.51 12.61
N PHE A 66 8.82 8.69 13.21
CA PHE A 66 9.29 9.95 12.66
C PHE A 66 10.81 9.98 12.42
N SER A 67 11.59 9.32 13.29
CA SER A 67 13.03 9.19 13.14
C SER A 67 13.39 8.31 11.94
N SER A 68 12.65 7.23 11.69
CA SER A 68 12.79 6.39 10.49
C SER A 68 12.47 7.17 9.22
N LEU A 69 11.37 7.94 9.20
CA LEU A 69 11.00 8.81 8.07
C LEU A 69 12.08 9.87 7.82
N SER A 70 12.54 10.55 8.88
CA SER A 70 13.58 11.58 8.80
C SER A 70 14.91 11.02 8.29
N ARG A 71 15.27 9.79 8.65
CA ARG A 71 16.47 9.12 8.14
C ARG A 71 16.34 8.80 6.65
N LYS A 72 15.19 8.28 6.22
CA LYS A 72 14.90 7.98 4.81
C LYS A 72 14.82 9.23 3.92
N LEU A 73 14.50 10.39 4.48
CA LEU A 73 14.54 11.68 3.78
C LEU A 73 15.95 12.26 3.63
N LYS A 74 16.91 11.82 4.45
CA LYS A 74 18.30 12.31 4.45
C LYS A 74 19.26 11.44 3.65
N GLU A 75 18.86 10.23 3.26
CA GLU A 75 19.65 9.31 2.43
C GLU A 75 19.51 9.61 0.93
#